data_AF-A0A1G9LPY3-F1
#
_entry.id   AF-A0A1G9LPY3-F1
#
_cell.length_a   1.000
_cell.length_b   1.000
_cell.length_c   1.000
_cell.angle_alpha   90.00
_cell.angle_beta   90.00
_cell.angle_gamma   90.00
#
_symmetry.space_group_name_H-M   'P 1'
#
loop_
_entity.id
_entity.type
_entity.pdbx_description
1 polymer ?
#
loop_
_entity_poly.entity_id
_entity_poly.type
_entity_poly.pdbx_seq_one_letter_code
_entity_poly.pdbx_strand_id
1 'polypeptide(L)' 'MSMDLKWVEGFTISTSVDGKAAVIRANREGLLSLAKHLASLAEEAPGSHIHFDEYNSLEEGSADLIVERIR' A
#
# COMPACT_ATOMS: atom_id res chain seq x y z
N MET A 1 -7.59 -5.45 17.39
CA MET A 1 -6.29 -6.12 17.12
C MET A 1 -5.55 -5.22 16.15
N SER A 2 -4.23 -5.06 16.28
CA SER A 2 -3.48 -4.26 15.30
C SER A 2 -3.45 -5.01 13.96
N MET A 3 -3.66 -4.29 12.87
CA MET A 3 -3.54 -4.81 11.52
C MET A 3 -2.10 -5.31 11.28
N ASP A 4 -1.95 -6.57 10.83
CA ASP A 4 -0.64 -7.18 10.54
C ASP A 4 -0.36 -7.09 9.02
N LEU A 5 0.62 -6.25 8.66
CA LEU A 5 1.02 -6.02 7.27
C LEU A 5 2.11 -7.03 6.87
N LYS A 6 1.67 -8.13 6.26
CA LYS A 6 2.55 -9.22 5.80
C LYS A 6 3.07 -9.00 4.39
N TRP A 7 4.31 -8.54 4.31
CA TRP A 7 5.09 -8.46 3.08
C TRP A 7 5.46 -9.83 2.53
N VAL A 8 5.41 -9.95 1.20
CA VAL A 8 6.02 -11.06 0.46
C VAL A 8 7.49 -10.71 0.21
N GLU A 9 8.39 -11.63 0.52
CA GLU A 9 9.84 -11.42 0.34
C GLU A 9 10.18 -10.99 -1.09
N GLY A 10 11.08 -10.02 -1.23
CA GLY A 10 11.50 -9.48 -2.53
C GLY A 10 10.51 -8.51 -3.18
N PHE A 11 9.55 -7.97 -2.43
CA PHE A 11 8.65 -6.95 -2.95
C PHE A 11 9.39 -5.65 -3.34
N THR A 12 8.88 -4.98 -4.37
CA THR A 12 9.31 -3.65 -4.82
C THR A 12 8.07 -2.88 -5.23
N ILE A 13 7.87 -1.68 -4.69
CA ILE A 13 6.68 -0.85 -4.94
C ILE A 13 7.08 0.60 -5.06
N SER A 14 6.67 1.26 -6.14
CA SER A 14 6.76 2.71 -6.29
C SER A 14 5.44 3.31 -6.72
N THR A 15 5.26 4.58 -6.39
CA THR A 15 4.01 5.31 -6.64
C THR A 15 4.29 6.68 -7.21
N SER A 16 3.42 7.13 -8.12
CA SER A 16 3.52 8.45 -8.72
C SER A 16 2.15 8.99 -9.05
N VAL A 17 2.02 10.32 -9.09
CA VAL A 17 0.83 10.98 -9.64
C VAL A 17 1.16 11.49 -11.04
N ASP A 18 0.42 11.02 -12.05
CA ASP A 18 0.53 11.46 -13.43
C ASP A 18 -0.77 12.17 -13.85
N GLY A 19 -0.76 13.50 -13.73
CA GLY A 19 -1.94 14.33 -13.95
C GLY A 19 -3.08 14.01 -12.97
N LYS A 20 -4.07 13.25 -13.44
CA LYS A 20 -5.22 12.80 -12.63
C LYS A 20 -5.17 11.30 -12.30
N ALA A 21 -4.13 10.59 -12.71
CA ALA A 21 -3.95 9.18 -12.43
C ALA A 21 -2.99 8.98 -11.26
N ALA A 22 -3.41 8.19 -10.27
CA ALA A 22 -2.49 7.60 -9.31
C ALA A 22 -1.95 6.30 -9.91
N VAL A 23 -0.63 6.17 -10.00
CA VAL A 23 0.03 5.00 -10.60
C VAL A 23 0.78 4.27 -9.50
N ILE A 24 0.46 2.98 -9.32
CA ILE A 24 1.23 2.05 -8.50
C ILE A 24 2.00 1.14 -9.44
N ARG A 25 3.32 1.11 -9.33
CA ARG A 25 4.20 0.18 -10.05
C ARG A 25 4.77 -0.79 -9.04
N ALA A 26 4.59 -2.07 -9.27
CA ALA A 26 5.09 -3.10 -8.37
C ALA A 26 5.44 -4.38 -9.13
N ASN A 27 6.38 -5.14 -8.59
CA ASN A 27 6.59 -6.51 -9.04
C ASN A 27 5.47 -7.43 -8.52
N ARG A 28 5.53 -8.71 -8.88
CA ARG A 28 4.53 -9.71 -8.46
C ARG A 28 4.40 -9.76 -6.93
N GLU A 29 5.52 -9.76 -6.22
CA GLU A 29 5.59 -9.85 -4.76
C GLU A 29 5.01 -8.59 -4.09
N GLY A 30 5.26 -7.41 -4.65
CA GLY A 30 4.66 -6.15 -4.23
C GLY A 30 3.15 -6.12 -4.44
N LEU A 31 2.67 -6.54 -5.61
CA LEU A 31 1.23 -6.64 -5.88
C LEU A 31 0.54 -7.64 -4.93
N LEU A 32 1.17 -8.79 -4.65
CA LEU A 32 0.64 -9.76 -3.68
C LEU A 32 0.65 -9.23 -2.25
N SER A 33 1.65 -8.45 -1.86
CA SER A 33 1.71 -7.80 -0.55
C SER A 33 0.59 -6.78 -0.40
N LEU A 34 0.44 -5.88 -1.38
CA LEU A 34 -0.64 -4.89 -1.40
C LEU A 34 -2.01 -5.57 -1.38
N ALA A 35 -2.22 -6.63 -2.15
CA ALA A 35 -3.49 -7.37 -2.14
C ALA A 35 -3.84 -7.92 -0.75
N LYS A 36 -2.87 -8.49 -0.03
CA LYS A 36 -3.06 -8.96 1.35
C LYS A 36 -3.36 -7.81 2.30
N HIS A 37 -2.64 -6.69 2.17
CA HIS A 37 -2.84 -5.50 3.00
C HIS A 37 -4.23 -4.90 2.79
N LEU A 38 -4.69 -4.80 1.54
CA LEU A 38 -6.04 -4.34 1.23
C LEU A 38 -7.11 -5.30 1.78
N ALA A 39 -6.89 -6.62 1.68
CA ALA A 39 -7.79 -7.60 2.26
C ALA A 39 -7.87 -7.48 3.79
N SER A 40 -6.72 -7.32 4.46
CA SER A 40 -6.69 -7.07 5.91
C SER A 40 -7.39 -5.75 6.26
N LEU A 41 -7.20 -4.68 5.46
CA LEU A 41 -7.80 -3.37 5.74
C LEU A 41 -9.32 -3.44 5.64
N ALA A 42 -9.85 -4.23 4.71
CA ALA A 42 -11.29 -4.40 4.51
C ALA A 42 -12.03 -4.94 5.74
N GLU A 43 -11.34 -5.68 6.61
CA GLU A 43 -11.88 -6.26 7.85
C GLU A 43 -11.75 -5.34 9.07
N GLU A 44 -11.00 -4.24 8.96
CA GLU A 44 -10.82 -3.26 10.04
C GLU A 44 -12.04 -2.33 10.20
N ALA A 45 -12.07 -1.52 11.27
CA ALA A 45 -13.14 -0.53 11.46
C ALA A 45 -13.10 0.60 10.40
N PRO A 46 -14.23 1.27 10.10
CA PRO A 46 -14.23 2.41 9.18
C PRO A 46 -13.35 3.53 9.72
N GLY A 47 -12.62 4.22 8.85
CA GLY A 47 -11.63 5.25 9.22
C GLY A 47 -10.24 4.70 9.52
N SER A 48 -10.06 3.37 9.56
CA SER A 48 -8.74 2.76 9.50
C SER A 48 -8.10 3.02 8.15
N HIS A 49 -6.78 3.17 8.13
CA HIS A 49 -6.01 3.40 6.91
C HIS A 49 -4.64 2.74 6.96
N ILE A 50 -4.07 2.56 5.79
CA ILE A 50 -2.66 2.21 5.58
C ILE A 50 -1.97 3.43 4.98
N HIS A 51 -0.77 3.74 5.46
CA HIS A 51 0.08 4.80 4.93
C HIS A 51 1.48 4.24 4.67
N PHE A 52 1.93 4.33 3.43
CA PHE A 52 3.29 4.00 3.00
C PHE A 52 3.95 5.22 2.35
N ASP A 53 5.25 5.36 2.55
CA ASP A 53 6.09 6.43 2.01
C ASP A 53 7.47 5.87 1.62
N GLU A 54 8.35 6.72 1.07
CA GLU A 54 9.70 6.31 0.65
C GLU A 54 10.63 5.87 1.80
N TYR A 55 10.31 6.23 3.05
CA TYR A 55 11.02 5.77 4.25
C TYR A 55 10.38 4.52 4.85
N ASN A 56 9.23 4.12 4.34
CA ASN A 56 8.44 2.98 4.79
C ASN A 56 7.78 2.26 3.62
N SER A 57 8.54 1.28 3.09
CA SER A 57 8.09 0.27 2.13
C SER A 57 7.96 0.70 0.66
N LEU A 58 8.06 1.99 0.33
CA LEU A 58 8.10 2.44 -1.07
C LEU A 58 9.53 2.77 -1.51
N GLU A 59 9.80 2.63 -2.81
CA GLU A 59 11.09 3.03 -3.38
C GLU A 59 11.26 4.57 -3.34
N GLU A 60 12.51 5.04 -3.29
CA GLU A 60 12.88 6.47 -3.27
C GLU A 60 12.16 7.28 -4.37
N GLY A 61 11.67 8.48 -4.01
CA GLY A 61 10.96 9.37 -4.94
C GLY A 61 9.50 8.98 -5.20
N SER A 62 8.99 7.98 -4.48
CA SER A 62 7.58 7.62 -4.51
C SER A 62 6.70 8.69 -3.85
N ALA A 63 5.52 8.93 -4.41
CA ALA A 63 4.49 9.72 -3.74
C ALA A 63 3.80 8.91 -2.64
N ASP A 64 3.51 9.50 -1.48
CA ASP A 64 2.80 8.82 -0.39
C ASP A 64 1.56 8.04 -0.87
N LEU A 65 1.47 6.78 -0.46
CA LEU A 65 0.31 5.92 -0.71
C LEU A 65 -0.52 5.82 0.57
N ILE A 66 -1.71 6.40 0.53
CA ILE A 66 -2.70 6.28 1.60
C ILE A 66 -3.92 5.54 1.06
N VAL A 67 -4.32 4.48 1.76
CA VAL A 67 -5.58 3.76 1.47
C VAL A 67 -6.41 3.70 2.73
N GLU A 68 -7.63 4.24 2.67
CA GLU A 68 -8.56 4.33 3.79
C GLU A 68 -9.76 3.41 3.59
N ARG A 69 -10.15 2.67 4.64
CA ARG A 69 -11.43 1.97 4.66
C ARG A 69 -12.55 2.96 4.94
N ILE A 70 -13.32 3.25 3.90
CA ILE A 70 -14.55 4.03 4.01
C ILE A 70 -15.74 3.05 4.06
N ARG A 71 -16.43 2.98 5.22
CA ARG A 71 -17.63 2.15 5.49
C ARG A 71 -17.39 0.66 5.74
#